data_AF-A0A840GJM8-F1
#
_entry.id   AF-A0A840GJM8-F1
#
_cell.length_a   1.000
_cell.length_b   1.000
_cell.length_c   1.000
_cell.angle_alpha   90.00
_cell.angle_beta   90.00
_cell.angle_gamma   90.00
#
_symmetry.space_group_name_H-M   'P 1'
#
loop_
_entity.id
_entity.type
_entity.pdbx_description
1 polymer ?
#
loop_
_entity_poly.entity_id
_entity_poly.type
_entity_poly.pdbx_seq_one_letter_code
_entity_poly.pdbx_strand_id
1 'polypeptide(L)'
;MASNCLLYALRLWRYGTRDHLVIRRSHWGWFPHFAVFFELQDGSIVKKEYVPDAPRPRWIPPLLFKGREITTTYLKQETHA
;
A
#
# COMPACT_ATOMS: atom_id res chain seq x y z
N MET A 1 -0.11 15.37 8.23
CA MET A 1 -0.82 15.57 6.94
C MET A 1 -1.96 14.57 6.85
N ALA A 2 -3.18 14.97 6.48
CA ALA A 2 -4.23 14.00 6.16
C ALA A 2 -4.10 13.60 4.68
N SER A 3 -4.14 12.30 4.39
CA SER A 3 -4.04 11.76 3.03
C SER A 3 -4.99 10.58 2.89
N ASN A 4 -5.02 9.95 1.73
CA ASN A 4 -5.75 8.70 1.53
C ASN A 4 -4.87 7.67 0.82
N CYS A 5 -5.27 6.40 0.91
CA CYS A 5 -4.53 5.30 0.33
C CYS A 5 -4.40 5.40 -1.20
N LEU A 6 -5.42 5.92 -1.90
CA LEU A 6 -5.42 6.08 -3.36
C LEU A 6 -4.41 7.13 -3.83
N LEU A 7 -4.47 8.34 -3.29
CA LEU A 7 -3.57 9.46 -3.60
C LEU A 7 -2.13 9.12 -3.22
N TYR A 8 -1.93 8.45 -2.08
CA TYR A 8 -0.63 7.96 -1.68
C TYR A 8 -0.07 6.94 -2.70
N ALA A 9 -0.88 5.95 -3.08
CA ALA A 9 -0.46 4.94 -4.03
C ALA A 9 -0.22 5.52 -5.44
N LEU A 10 -1.09 6.41 -5.92
CA LEU A 10 -0.90 7.11 -7.19
C LEU A 10 0.34 7.98 -7.19
N ARG A 11 0.62 8.70 -6.09
CA ARG A 11 1.83 9.51 -5.97
C ARG A 11 3.07 8.63 -6.08
N LEU A 12 3.11 7.50 -5.40
CA LEU A 12 4.23 6.56 -5.47
C LEU A 12 4.39 5.96 -6.86
N TRP A 13 3.30 5.40 -7.40
CA TRP A 13 3.27 4.76 -8.71
C TRP A 13 3.68 5.71 -9.85
N ARG A 14 3.38 7.00 -9.74
CA ARG A 14 3.79 8.03 -10.72
C ARG A 14 5.31 8.13 -10.88
N TYR A 15 6.08 7.80 -9.83
CA TYR A 15 7.53 8.01 -9.79
C TYR A 15 8.35 6.73 -9.92
N GLY A 16 7.78 5.53 -9.76
CA GLY A 16 8.54 4.30 -9.95
C GLY A 16 8.34 3.69 -11.34
N THR A 17 9.40 3.03 -11.81
CA THR A 17 9.55 2.52 -13.17
C THR A 17 9.16 1.05 -13.32
N ARG A 18 9.01 0.30 -12.22
CA ARG A 18 8.64 -1.12 -12.18
C ARG A 18 7.59 -1.40 -11.10
N ASP A 19 6.67 -0.46 -10.95
CA ASP A 19 5.74 -0.44 -9.83
C ASP A 19 4.40 -1.05 -10.23
N HIS A 20 3.89 -1.94 -9.38
CA HIS A 20 2.55 -2.51 -9.53
C HIS A 20 1.59 -1.84 -8.58
N LEU A 21 0.58 -1.15 -9.12
CA LEU A 21 -0.56 -0.67 -8.35
C LEU A 21 -1.48 -1.86 -8.03
N VAL A 22 -1.68 -2.12 -6.75
CA VAL A 22 -2.50 -3.24 -6.28
C VAL A 22 -3.70 -2.73 -5.50
N ILE A 23 -4.85 -3.29 -5.83
CA ILE A 23 -6.13 -3.00 -5.20
C ILE A 23 -6.56 -4.22 -4.40
N ARG A 24 -6.83 -4.03 -3.11
CA ARG A 24 -7.37 -5.07 -2.23
C ARG A 24 -8.65 -4.61 -1.54
N ARG A 25 -9.45 -5.56 -1.05
CA ARG A 25 -10.60 -5.25 -0.18
C ARG A 25 -10.10 -4.68 1.15
N SER A 26 -10.71 -3.59 1.61
CA SER A 26 -10.42 -3.04 2.94
C SER A 26 -10.95 -3.96 4.03
N HIS A 27 -10.22 -4.04 5.15
CA HIS A 27 -10.65 -4.81 6.33
C HIS A 27 -11.74 -4.06 7.13
N TRP A 28 -11.95 -2.76 6.87
CA TRP A 28 -12.75 -1.87 7.73
C TRP A 28 -13.90 -1.16 7.00
N GLY A 29 -14.20 -1.56 5.77
CA GLY A 29 -15.27 -0.98 4.97
C GLY A 29 -15.32 -1.55 3.54
N TRP A 30 -16.27 -1.08 2.75
CA TRP A 30 -16.45 -1.53 1.37
C TRP A 30 -15.44 -0.94 0.38
N PHE A 31 -14.88 0.24 0.70
CA PHE A 31 -13.96 0.91 -0.22
C PHE A 31 -12.65 0.14 -0.38
N PRO A 32 -12.12 0.06 -1.62
CA PRO A 32 -10.84 -0.60 -1.88
C PRO A 32 -9.68 0.07 -1.15
N HIS A 33 -8.72 -0.74 -0.74
CA HIS A 33 -7.44 -0.28 -0.24
C HIS A 33 -6.38 -0.40 -1.34
N PHE A 34 -5.59 0.65 -1.52
CA PHE A 34 -4.57 0.75 -2.57
C PHE A 34 -3.18 0.63 -1.95
N ALA A 35 -2.35 -0.20 -2.58
CA ALA A 35 -0.95 -0.39 -2.25
C ALA A 35 -0.11 -0.35 -3.52
N VAL A 36 1.18 -0.09 -3.38
CA VAL A 36 2.16 -0.15 -4.48
C VAL A 36 3.20 -1.18 -4.13
N PHE A 37 3.52 -2.05 -5.09
CA PHE A 37 4.61 -3.00 -5.01
C PHE A 37 5.76 -2.54 -5.89
N PHE A 38 6.96 -2.60 -5.37
CA PHE A 38 8.21 -2.26 -6.04
C PHE A 38 9.05 -3.53 -6.09
N GLU A 39 9.54 -3.88 -7.27
CA GLU A 39 10.57 -4.90 -7.40
C GLU A 39 11.95 -4.24 -7.33
N LEU A 40 12.75 -4.65 -6.35
CA LEU A 40 14.12 -4.19 -6.17
C LEU A 40 15.07 -4.98 -7.08
N GLN A 41 16.28 -4.44 -7.30
CA GLN A 41 17.27 -5.04 -8.20
C GLN A 41 17.76 -6.42 -7.72
N ASP A 42 17.70 -6.68 -6.41
CA ASP A 42 18.02 -7.97 -5.79
C ASP A 42 16.89 -9.01 -5.93
N GLY A 43 15.78 -8.65 -6.60
CA GLY A 43 14.61 -9.49 -6.76
C GLY A 43 13.72 -9.56 -5.51
N SER A 44 14.00 -8.76 -4.48
CA SER A 44 13.09 -8.58 -3.36
C SER A 44 11.91 -7.69 -3.76
N ILE A 45 10.77 -7.89 -3.09
CA ILE A 45 9.55 -7.14 -3.37
C ILE A 45 9.24 -6.26 -2.16
N VAL A 46 9.14 -4.95 -2.38
CA VAL A 46 8.72 -4.00 -1.35
C VAL A 46 7.29 -3.59 -1.60
N LYS A 47 6.41 -3.80 -0.63
CA LYS A 47 5.04 -3.29 -0.64
C LYS A 47 4.96 -2.06 0.24
N LYS A 48 4.43 -0.97 -0.31
CA LYS A 48 4.10 0.25 0.44
C LYS A 48 2.60 0.51 0.44
N GLU A 49 2.05 0.81 1.59
CA GLU A 49 0.63 1.15 1.76
C GLU A 49 0.42 2.22 2.83
N TYR A 50 -0.63 3.04 2.70
CA TYR A 50 -0.96 4.08 3.67
C TYR A 50 -2.22 3.70 4.44
N VAL A 51 -2.06 3.44 5.74
CA VAL A 51 -3.11 2.91 6.61
C VAL A 51 -3.52 3.93 7.68
N PRO A 52 -4.79 4.00 8.06
CA PRO A 52 -5.22 4.90 9.15
C PRO A 52 -4.60 4.48 10.48
N ASP A 53 -4.26 5.45 11.34
CA ASP A 53 -3.67 5.18 12.65
C ASP A 53 -4.67 4.50 13.60
N ALA A 54 -5.94 4.93 13.52
CA ALA A 54 -7.05 4.39 14.28
C ALA A 54 -8.20 4.04 13.33
N PRO A 55 -8.17 2.87 12.66
CA PRO A 55 -9.25 2.44 11.80
C PRO A 55 -10.53 2.28 12.61
N ARG A 56 -11.64 2.80 12.09
CA ARG A 56 -12.99 2.54 12.62
C ARG A 56 -13.84 1.98 11.49
N PRO A 57 -14.63 0.92 11.74
CA PRO A 57 -15.56 0.41 10.75
C PRO A 57 -16.59 1.51 10.43
N ARG A 58 -16.70 1.85 9.15
CA ARG A 58 -17.66 2.85 8.67
C ARG A 58 -18.27 2.37 7.37
N TRP A 59 -19.58 2.62 7.21
CA TRP A 59 -20.25 2.37 5.95
C TRP A 59 -19.68 3.24 4.82
N ILE A 60 -19.29 4.47 5.13
CA ILE A 60 -18.54 5.33 4.22
C ILE A 60 -17.15 5.53 4.81
N PRO A 61 -16.12 4.92 4.23
CA PRO A 61 -14.77 5.10 4.73
C PRO A 61 -14.31 6.54 4.48
N PRO A 62 -13.47 7.07 5.37
CA PRO A 62 -13.01 8.44 5.24
C PRO A 62 -12.14 8.58 3.99
N LEU A 63 -12.55 9.48 3.08
CA LEU A 63 -11.80 9.81 1.87
C LEU A 63 -10.46 10.50 2.16
N LEU A 64 -10.28 11.03 3.37
CA LEU A 64 -9.03 11.58 3.90
C LEU A 64 -8.92 11.19 5.37
N PHE A 65 -7.78 10.65 5.78
CA PHE A 65 -7.52 10.24 7.16
C PHE A 65 -6.09 10.56 7.57
N LYS A 66 -5.88 10.67 8.89
CA LYS A 66 -4.54 10.62 9.48
C LYS A 66 -4.12 9.16 9.54
N GLY A 67 -2.94 8.88 9.03
CA GLY A 67 -2.41 7.54 8.91
C GLY A 67 -0.90 7.54 8.79
N ARG A 68 -0.37 6.33 8.65
CA ARG A 68 1.04 6.04 8.51
C ARG A 68 1.32 5.22 7.28
N GLU A 69 2.52 5.41 6.74
CA GLU A 69 3.09 4.53 5.74
C GLU A 69 3.54 3.23 6.39
N ILE A 70 3.12 2.12 5.80
CA ILE A 70 3.59 0.77 6.13
C ILE A 70 4.39 0.29 4.94
N THR A 71 5.63 -0.12 5.21
CA THR A 71 6.50 -0.78 4.24
C THR A 71 6.68 -2.23 4.67
N THR A 72 6.38 -3.17 3.78
CA THR A 72 6.56 -4.60 3.99
C THR A 72 7.53 -5.10 2.92
N THR A 73 8.64 -5.70 3.36
CA THR A 73 9.64 -6.26 2.45
C THR A 73 9.48 -7.77 2.40
N TYR A 74 9.27 -8.30 1.20
CA TYR A 74 9.26 -9.73 0.91
C TYR A 74 10.61 -10.10 0.30
N LEU A 75 11.37 -10.91 1.04
CA LEU A 75 12.67 -11.39 0.58
C LEU A 75 12.47 -12.60 -0.33
N LYS A 76 13.21 -12.63 -1.43
CA LYS A 76 13.28 -13.81 -2.30
C LYS A 76 14.01 -14.90 -1.53
N GLN A 77 13.34 -16.02 -1.24
CA GLN A 77 14.01 -17.17 -0.65
C GLN A 77 14.98 -17.74 -1.68
N GLU A 78 16.28 -17.72 -1.37
CA GLU A 78 17.27 -18.49 -2.11
C GLU A 78 16.94 -19.97 -1.90
N THR A 79 16.42 -20.61 -2.93
CA THR A 79 16.25 -22.06 -2.93
C THR A 79 17.66 -22.64 -3.11
N HIS A 80 18.31 -22.99 -2.00
CA HIS A 80 19.48 -23.86 -2.05
C HIS A 80 19.02 -25.22 -2.57
N ALA A 81 19.24 -25.43 -3.87
CA ALA A 81 19.11 -26.72 -4.54
C ALA A 81 20.44 -27.49 -4.43
#